data_AF-A0A6C1BUG3-F1
#
_entry.id   AF-A0A6C1BUG3-F1
#
_cell.length_a   1.000
_cell.length_b   1.000
_cell.length_c   1.000
_cell.angle_alpha   90.00
_cell.angle_beta   90.00
_cell.angle_gamma   90.00
#
_symmetry.space_group_name_H-M   'P 1'
#
loop_
_entity.id
_entity.type
_entity.pdbx_description
1 polymer ?
#
loop_
_entity_poly.entity_id
_entity_poly.type
_entity_poly.pdbx_seq_one_letter_code
_entity_poly.pdbx_strand_id
1 'polypeptide(L)' 'MRGKQRKRQKFKRTTISLPYDLWETLRIESIKRNISMGELIAKKLKELEKLKEKTTIMQVDEEGLLKPLE' A
#
# COMPACT_ATOMS: atom_id res chain seq x y z
N MET A 1 34.51 24.97 -7.30
CA MET A 1 33.28 24.41 -7.93
C MET A 1 32.33 23.94 -6.82
N ARG A 2 31.28 24.71 -6.50
CA ARG A 2 30.32 24.35 -5.42
C ARG A 2 29.46 23.16 -5.86
N GLY A 3 29.50 22.08 -5.09
CA GLY A 3 28.81 20.83 -5.39
C GLY A 3 27.31 21.03 -5.57
N LYS A 4 26.78 20.61 -6.73
CA LYS A 4 25.34 20.44 -6.95
C LYS A 4 24.83 19.45 -5.90
N GLN A 5 24.12 19.94 -4.88
CA GLN A 5 23.33 19.09 -4.00
C GLN A 5 22.43 18.22 -4.89
N ARG A 6 22.68 16.91 -4.91
CA ARG A 6 21.85 15.95 -5.65
C ARG A 6 20.43 16.03 -5.07
N LYS A 7 19.51 16.66 -5.81
CA LYS A 7 18.08 16.66 -5.47
C LYS A 7 17.65 15.21 -5.25
N ARG A 8 17.15 14.89 -4.05
CA ARG A 8 16.64 13.54 -3.75
C ARG A 8 15.61 13.15 -4.82
N GLN A 9 15.78 11.98 -5.44
CA GLN A 9 14.80 11.44 -6.37
C GLN A 9 13.46 11.30 -5.65
N LYS A 10 12.40 11.92 -6.20
CA LYS A 10 11.05 11.86 -5.63
C LYS A 10 10.40 10.49 -5.79
N PHE A 11 10.84 9.70 -6.76
CA PHE A 11 10.29 8.37 -7.07
C PHE A 11 11.43 7.41 -7.42
N LYS A 12 11.34 6.18 -6.91
CA LYS A 12 12.15 5.06 -7.39
C LYS A 12 11.29 4.20 -8.32
N ARG A 13 11.81 3.91 -9.51
CA ARG A 13 11.18 2.97 -10.44
C ARG A 13 11.53 1.57 -9.99
N THR A 14 10.53 0.71 -9.87
CA THR A 14 10.69 -0.67 -9.45
C THR A 14 9.83 -1.56 -10.34
N THR A 15 10.34 -2.73 -10.68
CA THR A 15 9.59 -3.78 -11.38
C THR A 15 9.12 -4.80 -10.36
N ILE A 16 7.86 -5.19 -10.42
CA ILE A 16 7.27 -6.22 -9.56
C ILE A 16 6.59 -7.27 -10.43
N SER A 17 6.67 -8.53 -10.01
CA SER A 17 5.89 -9.62 -10.59
C SER A 17 4.66 -9.85 -9.74
N LEU A 18 3.49 -9.89 -10.36
CA LEU A 18 2.21 -10.15 -9.71
C LEU A 18 1.56 -11.39 -10.34
N PRO A 19 0.78 -12.16 -9.57
CA PRO A 19 -0.15 -13.13 -10.15
C PRO A 19 -1.05 -12.46 -11.17
N TYR A 20 -1.38 -13.17 -12.25
CA TYR A 20 -2.12 -12.62 -13.38
C TYR A 20 -3.47 -12.03 -12.94
N ASP A 21 -4.25 -12.78 -12.17
CA ASP A 21 -5.58 -12.38 -11.70
C ASP A 21 -5.54 -11.10 -10.85
N LEU A 22 -4.50 -10.98 -10.01
CA LEU A 22 -4.31 -9.79 -9.18
C LEU A 22 -3.94 -8.58 -10.04
N TRP A 23 -3.03 -8.75 -11.01
CA TRP A 23 -2.67 -7.70 -11.95
C TRP A 23 -3.87 -7.22 -12.76
N GLU A 24 -4.67 -8.15 -13.28
CA GLU A 24 -5.87 -7.85 -14.08
C GLU A 24 -6.88 -7.05 -13.26
N THR A 25 -7.14 -7.49 -12.03
CA THR A 25 -8.05 -6.81 -11.10
C THR A 25 -7.58 -5.38 -10.82
N LEU A 26 -6.29 -5.21 -10.49
CA LEU A 26 -5.71 -3.89 -10.25
C LEU A 26 -5.73 -3.02 -11.51
N ARG A 27 -5.56 -3.62 -12.70
CA ARG A 27 -5.60 -2.91 -13.98
C ARG A 27 -6.98 -2.35 -14.25
N ILE A 28 -8.01 -3.17 -14.15
CA ILE A 28 -9.41 -2.76 -14.33
C ILE A 28 -9.75 -1.64 -13.34
N GLU A 29 -9.37 -1.79 -12.06
CA GLU A 29 -9.65 -0.78 -11.04
C GLU A 29 -8.91 0.54 -11.28
N SER A 30 -7.65 0.49 -11.73
CA SER A 30 -6.86 1.69 -12.06
C SER A 30 -7.50 2.51 -13.18
N ILE A 31 -8.04 1.82 -14.20
CA ILE A 31 -8.75 2.44 -15.33
C ILE A 31 -10.06 3.06 -14.83
N LYS A 32 -10.87 2.31 -14.07
CA LYS A 32 -12.15 2.80 -13.52
C LYS A 32 -11.98 4.05 -12.65
N ARG A 33 -10.88 4.15 -11.90
CA ARG A 33 -10.59 5.27 -11.00
C ARG A 33 -9.79 6.40 -11.66
N ASN A 34 -9.41 6.25 -12.93
CA ASN A 34 -8.56 7.19 -13.67
C ASN A 34 -7.27 7.59 -12.91
N ILE A 35 -6.59 6.59 -12.33
CA ILE A 35 -5.32 6.78 -11.61
C ILE A 35 -4.27 5.79 -12.11
N SER A 36 -3.00 6.09 -11.86
CA SER A 36 -1.93 5.16 -12.23
C SER A 36 -1.96 3.89 -11.37
N MET A 37 -1.48 2.78 -11.92
CA MET A 37 -1.35 1.52 -11.18
C MET A 37 -0.51 1.70 -9.90
N GLY A 38 0.58 2.47 -10.00
CA GLY A 38 1.45 2.76 -8.85
C GLY A 38 0.73 3.53 -7.75
N GLU A 39 -0.10 4.51 -8.10
CA GLU A 39 -0.92 5.24 -7.13
C GLU A 39 -1.99 4.35 -6.49
N LEU A 40 -2.63 3.48 -7.27
CA LEU A 40 -3.62 2.53 -6.73
C LEU A 40 -2.95 1.58 -5.71
N ILE A 41 -1.81 1.01 -6.06
CA ILE A 41 -1.03 0.12 -5.18
C ILE A 41 -0.64 0.87 -3.90
N ALA A 42 -0.12 2.09 -4.01
CA ALA A 42 0.28 2.90 -2.86
C ALA A 42 -0.91 3.22 -1.93
N LYS A 43 -2.08 3.53 -2.48
CA LYS A 43 -3.31 3.78 -1.70
C LYS A 43 -3.75 2.53 -0.94
N LYS A 44 -3.82 1.37 -1.61
CA LYS A 44 -4.20 0.10 -0.98
C LYS A 44 -3.21 -0.32 0.11
N LEU A 45 -1.90 -0.15 -0.11
CA LEU A 45 -0.89 -0.43 0.91
C LEU A 45 -1.06 0.45 2.14
N LYS A 46 -1.34 1.74 1.96
CA LYS A 46 -1.62 2.67 3.08
C LYS A 46 -2.91 2.32 3.82
N GLU A 47 -3.94 1.86 3.11
CA GLU A 47 -5.18 1.37 3.72
C GLU A 47 -4.92 0.11 4.56
N LEU A 48 -4.13 -0.83 4.05
CA LEU A 48 -3.72 -2.03 4.79
C LEU A 48 -2.91 -1.68 6.04
N GLU A 49 -2.00 -0.72 5.95
CA GLU A 49 -1.21 -0.25 7.11
C GLU A 49 -2.12 0.36 8.19
N LYS A 50 -3.08 1.21 7.80
CA LYS A 50 -4.08 1.75 8.74
C LYS A 50 -4.96 0.68 9.36
N LEU A 51 -5.36 -0.34 8.59
CA LEU A 51 -6.13 -1.46 9.10
C LEU A 51 -5.29 -2.25 10.09
N LYS A 52 -4.01 -2.51 9.77
CA LYS A 52 -3.07 -3.15 10.69
C LYS A 52 -2.90 -2.35 11.97
N GLU A 53 -2.70 -1.04 11.92
CA GLU A 53 -2.62 -0.19 13.11
C GLU A 53 -3.88 -0.31 13.97
N LYS A 54 -5.07 -0.29 13.35
CA LYS A 54 -6.35 -0.48 14.05
C LYS A 54 -6.49 -1.88 14.66
N THR A 55 -6.06 -2.93 13.97
CA THR A 55 -6.08 -4.30 14.49
C THR A 55 -4.96 -4.58 15.48
N THR A 56 -3.83 -3.88 15.41
CA THR A 56 -2.79 -3.98 16.46
C THR A 56 -3.31 -3.39 17.77
N ILE A 57 -4.22 -2.41 17.71
CA ILE A 57 -4.98 -1.91 18.87
C ILE A 57 -6.06 -2.92 19.33
N MET A 58 -6.36 -3.95 18.52
CA MET A 58 -7.35 -4.98 18.82
C MET A 58 -6.74 -6.38 18.65
N GLN A 59 -6.00 -6.87 19.65
CA GLN A 59 -5.58 -8.26 19.65
C GLN A 59 -6.82 -9.17 19.58
N VAL A 60 -6.74 -10.16 18.70
CA VAL A 60 -7.74 -11.21 18.55
C VAL A 60 -7.34 -12.31 19.52
N ASP A 61 -8.15 -12.56 20.54
CA ASP A 61 -7.99 -13.72 21.43
C ASP A 61 -8.17 -15.02 20.63
N GLU A 62 -7.73 -16.17 21.15
CA GLU A 62 -7.80 -17.50 20.50
C GLU A 62 -9.24 -17.90 20.05
N GLU A 63 -10.26 -17.15 20.48
CA GLU A 63 -11.68 -17.33 20.18
C GLU A 63 -12.22 -16.41 19.07
N GLY A 64 -11.38 -15.59 18.42
CA GLY A 64 -11.78 -14.78 17.26
C GLY A 64 -12.52 -13.48 17.60
N LEU A 65 -12.54 -13.06 18.86
CA LEU A 65 -13.20 -11.82 19.31
C LEU A 65 -12.21 -10.66 19.40
N LEU A 66 -12.62 -9.49 18.87
CA LEU A 66 -11.85 -8.24 18.92
C LEU A 66 -12.07 -7.54 20.26
N LYS A 67 -11.02 -7.39 21.09
CA LYS A 67 -11.06 -6.54 22.29
C LYS A 67 -10.13 -5.33 22.15
N PRO A 68 -10.52 -4.14 22.65
CA PRO A 68 -9.61 -2.99 22.73
C PRO A 68 -8.50 -3.23 23.77
N LEU A 69 -7.27 -2.79 23.47
CA LEU A 69 -6.15 -2.77 24.42
C LEU A 69 -6.47 -1.89 25.64
N GLU A 70 -6.37 -2.45 26.86
CA GLU A 70 -6.26 -1.69 28.12
C GLU A 70 -4.87 -1.04 28.28
#